data_AF-A0A5C6KNQ8-F1
#
_entry.id   AF-A0A5C6KNQ8-F1
#
_cell.length_a   1.000
_cell.length_b   1.000
_cell.length_c   1.000
_cell.angle_alpha   90.00
_cell.angle_beta   90.00
_cell.angle_gamma   90.00
#
_symmetry.space_group_name_H-M   'P 1'
#
loop_
_entity.id
_entity.type
_entity.pdbx_description
1 polymer ?
#
loop_
_entity_poly.entity_id
_entity_poly.type
_entity_poly.pdbx_seq_one_letter_code
_entity_poly.pdbx_strand_id
1 'polypeptide(L)'
;MKLNYFLSLLFGFSLLSSCNSEDLIESEISNNINSYEDVVIVDSLLSIDNEKFASWTPSPKIEDAIQTRSSVTTTTLTGCTSQTGGGNYKRLIGPIWASALGIPNQIYIVENVTCYQTLTIKGLEDRTCFYSSAASPNCGFDPNDLAKRGYSDSRHGDVVTMVTIIAHIKSDMSGRNYDRWYPCKPSDLKWNYDLINLQ
;
A
#
# COMPACT_ATOMS: atom_id res chain seq x y z
N MET A 1 53.82 45.12 -17.57
CA MET A 1 52.62 45.99 -17.56
C MET A 1 51.41 45.14 -17.92
N LYS A 2 50.31 45.31 -17.17
CA LYS A 2 49.03 44.56 -17.16
C LYS A 2 49.06 43.25 -16.35
N LEU A 3 48.11 42.95 -15.46
CA LEU A 3 47.12 43.73 -14.71
C LEU A 3 46.58 42.72 -13.66
N ASN A 4 46.53 43.10 -12.39
CA ASN A 4 45.92 42.32 -11.30
C ASN A 4 44.42 42.10 -11.54
N TYR A 5 43.87 40.94 -11.17
CA TYR A 5 42.56 40.88 -10.52
C TYR A 5 42.51 39.75 -9.48
N PHE A 6 42.44 40.20 -8.23
CA PHE A 6 42.06 39.53 -6.99
C PHE A 6 40.52 39.65 -6.87
N LEU A 7 39.80 38.55 -6.60
CA LEU A 7 38.43 38.40 -6.02
C LEU A 7 37.94 36.99 -6.42
N SER A 8 37.34 36.13 -5.61
CA SER A 8 36.38 36.28 -4.51
C SER A 8 36.51 35.10 -3.54
N LEU A 9 36.65 35.34 -2.23
CA LEU A 9 35.61 35.46 -1.19
C LEU A 9 35.13 34.09 -0.63
N LEU A 10 35.42 33.94 0.66
CA LEU A 10 35.34 32.76 1.52
C LEU A 10 34.24 33.02 2.57
N PHE A 11 33.72 31.94 3.17
CA PHE A 11 32.76 31.86 4.31
C PHE A 11 31.27 32.11 3.96
N GLY A 12 30.30 31.29 4.38
CA GLY A 12 30.27 30.31 5.47
C GLY A 12 29.27 30.76 6.55
N PHE A 13 28.37 29.85 6.93
CA PHE A 13 27.34 29.92 7.99
C PHE A 13 25.99 30.59 7.66
N SER A 14 25.00 29.76 7.32
CA SER A 14 23.60 29.98 7.68
C SER A 14 23.29 29.13 8.92
N LEU A 15 23.00 29.81 10.02
CA LEU A 15 22.67 29.24 11.32
C LEU A 15 21.32 28.53 11.28
N LEU A 16 21.29 27.33 11.86
CA LEU A 16 20.08 26.71 12.39
C LEU A 16 19.64 27.49 13.63
N SER A 17 18.38 27.91 13.68
CA SER A 17 17.67 28.14 14.93
C SER A 17 16.34 27.40 14.88
N SER A 18 16.29 26.37 15.70
CA SER A 18 15.10 25.69 16.20
C SER A 18 14.47 26.55 17.30
N CYS A 19 13.15 26.71 17.28
CA CYS A 19 12.36 26.95 18.49
C CYS A 19 11.15 25.99 18.44
N ASN A 20 11.08 25.15 19.46
CA ASN A 20 9.98 24.24 19.72
C ASN A 20 8.81 24.95 20.42
N SER A 21 7.64 24.35 20.18
CA SER A 21 6.46 24.17 21.05
C SER A 21 5.67 25.36 21.59
N GLU A 22 4.38 25.25 21.25
CA GLU A 22 3.17 25.44 22.08
C GLU A 22 2.72 26.87 22.36
N ASP A 23 1.54 27.21 21.81
CA ASP A 23 0.45 27.76 22.62
C ASP A 23 -0.91 27.57 21.92
N LEU A 24 -1.83 27.01 22.69
CA LEU A 24 -3.26 26.88 22.43
C LEU A 24 -3.94 28.22 22.74
N ILE A 25 -4.70 28.80 21.80
CA ILE A 25 -5.84 29.68 22.15
C ILE A 25 -6.97 29.45 21.15
N GLU A 26 -8.12 29.07 21.72
CA GLU A 26 -9.43 28.97 21.09
C GLU A 26 -9.82 30.26 20.36
N SER A 27 -10.37 30.13 19.15
CA SER A 27 -11.16 31.20 18.53
C SER A 27 -12.60 30.73 18.39
N GLU A 28 -13.44 31.20 19.31
CA GLU A 28 -14.89 31.28 19.13
C GLU A 28 -15.19 32.05 17.83
N ILE A 29 -15.93 31.42 16.92
CA ILE A 29 -16.74 32.13 15.94
C ILE A 29 -18.17 31.68 16.15
N SER A 30 -18.96 32.59 16.73
CA SER A 30 -20.40 32.56 16.76
C SER A 30 -20.97 32.40 15.35
N ASN A 31 -22.03 31.61 15.20
CA ASN A 31 -23.20 32.10 14.48
C ASN A 31 -24.49 31.43 14.98
N ASN A 32 -25.38 32.34 15.36
CA ASN A 32 -26.76 32.19 15.76
C ASN A 32 -27.59 31.44 14.69
N ILE A 33 -28.59 30.66 15.10
CA ILE A 33 -30.01 30.74 14.66
C ILE A 33 -30.80 29.56 15.27
N ASN A 34 -31.88 29.91 15.96
CA ASN A 34 -32.89 29.02 16.54
C ASN A 34 -33.62 28.16 15.49
N SER A 35 -33.84 26.88 15.81
CA SER A 35 -35.13 26.20 15.58
C SER A 35 -35.23 24.94 16.45
N TYR A 36 -36.36 24.78 17.13
CA TYR A 36 -36.73 23.69 18.04
C TYR A 36 -36.66 22.29 17.41
N GLU A 37 -36.15 21.28 18.13
CA GLU A 37 -36.87 20.05 18.54
C GLU A 37 -35.96 19.06 19.32
N ASP A 38 -36.52 18.53 20.42
CA ASP A 38 -36.19 17.32 21.19
C ASP A 38 -34.73 16.93 21.52
N VAL A 39 -34.35 17.17 22.79
CA VAL A 39 -33.36 16.33 23.49
C VAL A 39 -34.12 15.29 24.30
N VAL A 40 -34.29 14.09 23.74
CA VAL A 40 -34.78 12.93 24.49
C VAL A 40 -33.62 12.38 25.32
N ILE A 41 -33.77 12.42 26.65
CA ILE A 41 -32.81 11.84 27.61
C ILE A 41 -32.84 10.31 27.43
N VAL A 42 -31.72 9.76 26.94
CA VAL A 42 -31.54 8.34 26.57
C VAL A 42 -31.53 7.38 27.79
N ASP A 43 -31.53 7.90 29.01
CA ASP A 43 -31.49 7.05 30.22
C ASP A 43 -32.83 6.40 30.59
N SER A 44 -33.97 6.82 30.01
CA SER A 44 -35.29 6.25 30.33
C SER A 44 -35.73 5.10 29.42
N LEU A 45 -35.02 4.84 28.31
CA LEU A 45 -35.35 3.76 27.37
C LEU A 45 -34.65 2.43 27.69
N LEU A 46 -33.58 2.44 28.49
CA LEU A 46 -32.82 1.24 28.84
C LEU A 46 -33.41 0.43 30.01
N SER A 47 -34.41 0.98 30.71
CA SER A 47 -35.00 0.33 31.89
C SER A 47 -36.28 -0.45 31.59
N ILE A 48 -36.90 -0.27 30.42
CA ILE A 48 -38.17 -0.96 30.07
C ILE A 48 -37.91 -2.36 29.47
N ASP A 49 -36.75 -2.60 28.86
CA ASP A 49 -36.50 -3.87 28.17
C ASP A 49 -35.94 -4.98 29.06
N ASN A 50 -35.37 -4.69 30.24
CA ASN A 50 -34.76 -5.71 31.08
C ASN A 50 -35.76 -6.69 31.72
N GLU A 51 -36.99 -6.26 31.99
CA GLU A 51 -37.98 -7.14 32.65
C GLU A 51 -38.61 -8.15 31.70
N LYS A 52 -38.58 -7.91 30.38
CA LYS A 52 -39.23 -8.76 29.39
C LYS A 52 -38.38 -9.95 28.93
N PHE A 53 -37.08 -9.95 29.24
CA PHE A 53 -36.15 -11.03 28.89
C PHE A 53 -35.67 -11.86 30.09
N ALA A 54 -36.03 -11.49 31.32
CA ALA A 54 -35.62 -12.19 32.53
C ALA A 54 -36.17 -13.62 32.66
N SER A 55 -37.22 -13.97 31.91
CA SER A 55 -37.84 -15.31 31.92
C SER A 55 -37.41 -16.20 30.75
N TRP A 56 -36.46 -15.76 29.89
CA TRP A 56 -36.02 -16.55 28.75
C TRP A 56 -34.96 -17.56 29.19
N THR A 57 -35.38 -18.78 29.54
CA THR A 57 -34.45 -19.89 29.71
C THR A 57 -33.82 -20.23 28.35
N PRO A 58 -32.49 -20.21 28.21
CA PRO A 58 -31.84 -20.59 26.96
C PRO A 58 -32.22 -22.03 26.62
N SER A 59 -32.72 -22.25 25.40
CA SER A 59 -32.82 -23.61 24.85
C SER A 59 -31.46 -24.31 24.94
N PRO A 60 -31.43 -25.64 25.15
CA PRO A 60 -30.17 -26.37 25.23
C PRO A 60 -29.33 -26.06 23.99
N LYS A 61 -28.07 -25.68 24.20
CA LYS A 61 -27.10 -25.47 23.13
C LYS A 61 -27.04 -26.76 22.33
N ILE A 62 -27.58 -26.75 21.11
CA ILE A 62 -27.23 -27.75 20.11
C ILE A 62 -25.80 -27.43 19.73
N GLU A 63 -24.85 -28.15 20.31
CA GLU A 63 -23.43 -28.14 19.94
C GLU A 63 -23.22 -28.86 18.60
N ASP A 64 -24.03 -28.55 17.59
CA ASP A 64 -23.67 -28.80 16.20
C ASP A 64 -23.20 -27.47 15.64
N ALA A 65 -21.95 -27.12 15.92
CA ALA A 65 -21.25 -26.14 15.12
C ALA A 65 -21.37 -26.62 13.67
N ILE A 66 -22.10 -25.88 12.84
CA ILE A 66 -22.04 -26.06 11.39
C ILE A 66 -20.58 -25.81 11.02
N GLN A 67 -19.80 -26.88 10.91
CA GLN A 67 -18.45 -26.82 10.37
C GLN A 67 -18.60 -26.57 8.88
N THR A 68 -18.67 -25.30 8.48
CA THR A 68 -18.39 -24.92 7.10
C THR A 68 -16.94 -25.30 6.81
N ARG A 69 -16.75 -26.37 6.03
CA ARG A 69 -15.43 -26.92 5.65
C ARG A 69 -14.70 -26.05 4.63
N SER A 70 -14.75 -24.74 4.78
CA SER A 70 -14.06 -23.82 3.88
C SER A 70 -12.58 -23.78 4.27
N SER A 71 -11.72 -24.37 3.43
CA SER A 71 -10.26 -24.28 3.60
C SER A 71 -9.71 -23.09 2.83
N VAL A 72 -8.95 -22.22 3.51
CA VAL A 72 -8.18 -21.15 2.86
C VAL A 72 -6.84 -21.71 2.40
N THR A 73 -6.52 -21.55 1.12
CA THR A 73 -5.24 -21.96 0.53
C THR A 73 -4.52 -20.76 -0.05
N THR A 74 -3.37 -20.41 0.52
CA THR A 74 -2.47 -19.40 -0.06
C THR A 74 -1.66 -20.00 -1.19
N THR A 75 -1.73 -19.37 -2.36
CA THR A 75 -0.99 -19.76 -3.56
C THR A 75 0.01 -18.68 -3.94
N THR A 76 1.20 -19.08 -4.35
CA THR A 76 2.25 -18.18 -4.82
C THR A 76 2.53 -18.40 -6.31
N LEU A 77 2.37 -17.35 -7.12
CA LEU A 77 2.85 -17.33 -8.51
C LEU A 77 4.23 -16.69 -8.57
N THR A 78 5.02 -17.09 -9.56
CA THR A 78 6.35 -16.53 -9.81
C THR A 78 6.40 -15.93 -11.21
N GLY A 79 7.08 -14.79 -11.35
CA GLY A 79 7.28 -14.11 -12.64
C GLY A 79 6.07 -13.27 -13.09
N CYS A 80 6.13 -12.80 -14.34
CA CYS A 80 5.08 -12.00 -14.98
C CYS A 80 4.59 -12.71 -16.25
N THR A 81 3.30 -12.58 -16.56
CA THR A 81 2.76 -12.98 -17.87
C THR A 81 3.08 -11.97 -18.96
N SER A 82 3.09 -10.68 -18.62
CA SER A 82 3.47 -9.61 -19.53
C SER A 82 4.04 -8.39 -18.79
N GLN A 83 4.66 -7.49 -19.53
CA GLN A 83 5.32 -6.29 -19.01
C GLN A 83 5.08 -5.11 -19.95
N THR A 84 4.97 -3.91 -19.39
CA THR A 84 5.00 -2.65 -20.14
C THR A 84 6.05 -1.71 -19.53
N GLY A 85 6.88 -1.12 -20.40
CA GLY A 85 7.93 -0.18 -19.99
C GLY A 85 7.43 1.26 -19.99
N GLY A 86 7.83 2.05 -18.98
CA GLY A 86 7.48 3.47 -18.83
C GLY A 86 8.49 4.44 -19.44
N GLY A 87 9.51 3.94 -20.14
CA GLY A 87 10.62 4.77 -20.63
C GLY A 87 11.59 5.19 -19.52
N ASN A 88 12.65 5.89 -19.91
CA ASN A 88 13.74 6.26 -19.02
C ASN A 88 13.52 7.65 -18.41
N TYR A 89 13.73 7.78 -17.10
CA TYR A 89 13.66 9.06 -16.39
C TYR A 89 14.75 9.17 -15.33
N LYS A 90 15.03 10.39 -14.87
CA LYS A 90 16.02 10.67 -13.82
C LYS A 90 15.39 10.49 -12.44
N ARG A 91 16.04 9.76 -11.54
CA ARG A 91 15.56 9.56 -10.17
C ARG A 91 16.71 9.63 -9.17
N LEU A 92 16.51 10.35 -8.07
CA LEU A 92 17.36 10.23 -6.89
C LEU A 92 17.07 8.90 -6.21
N ILE A 93 18.08 8.02 -6.13
CA ILE A 93 17.99 6.76 -5.40
C ILE A 93 18.46 6.98 -3.97
N GLY A 94 17.49 7.09 -3.06
CA GLY A 94 17.74 7.31 -1.64
C GLY A 94 18.45 6.13 -0.94
N PRO A 95 18.86 6.32 0.32
CA PRO A 95 19.76 5.41 1.04
C PRO A 95 19.22 3.98 1.18
N ILE A 96 17.91 3.80 1.32
CA ILE A 96 17.28 2.47 1.49
C ILE A 96 17.50 1.62 0.23
N TRP A 97 17.18 2.15 -0.94
CA TRP A 97 17.35 1.45 -2.21
C TRP A 97 18.83 1.32 -2.56
N ALA A 98 19.61 2.37 -2.33
CA ALA A 98 21.06 2.38 -2.56
C ALA A 98 21.75 1.24 -1.78
N SER A 99 21.42 1.09 -0.49
CA SER A 99 21.91 0.01 0.36
C SER A 99 21.46 -1.36 -0.14
N ALA A 100 20.17 -1.53 -0.44
CA ALA A 100 19.63 -2.81 -0.91
C ALA A 100 20.21 -3.27 -2.26
N LEU A 101 20.60 -2.33 -3.12
CA LEU A 101 21.16 -2.60 -4.46
C LEU A 101 22.70 -2.64 -4.48
N GLY A 102 23.36 -2.21 -3.40
CA GLY A 102 24.81 -2.06 -3.34
C GLY A 102 25.35 -0.97 -4.28
N ILE A 103 24.65 0.16 -4.40
CA ILE A 103 25.01 1.29 -5.27
C ILE A 103 25.09 2.61 -4.48
N PRO A 104 25.84 3.62 -4.96
CA PRO A 104 25.86 4.94 -4.34
C PRO A 104 24.48 5.62 -4.24
N ASN A 105 24.26 6.43 -3.20
CA ASN A 105 23.09 7.31 -3.12
C ASN A 105 23.32 8.56 -4.00
N GLN A 106 22.71 8.58 -5.18
CA GLN A 106 22.82 9.66 -6.16
C GLN A 106 21.68 9.60 -7.19
N ILE A 107 21.75 10.44 -8.22
CA ILE A 107 20.79 10.43 -9.34
C ILE A 107 21.18 9.37 -10.37
N TYR A 108 20.19 8.61 -10.83
CA TYR A 108 20.31 7.56 -11.84
C TYR A 108 19.31 7.76 -12.98
N ILE A 109 19.59 7.12 -14.12
CA ILE A 109 18.61 6.84 -15.17
C ILE A 109 17.89 5.54 -14.81
N VAL A 110 16.58 5.63 -14.65
CA VAL A 110 15.70 4.55 -14.18
C VAL A 110 14.55 4.37 -15.15
N GLU A 111 14.08 3.14 -15.31
CA GLU A 111 12.81 2.82 -15.94
C GLU A 111 11.89 2.17 -14.90
N ASN A 112 10.62 2.58 -14.89
CA ASN A 112 9.59 1.82 -14.19
C ASN A 112 9.01 0.81 -15.18
N VAL A 113 8.96 -0.44 -14.77
CA VAL A 113 8.35 -1.53 -15.53
C VAL A 113 7.10 -1.97 -14.81
N THR A 114 5.96 -1.85 -15.47
CA THR A 114 4.70 -2.38 -14.99
C THR A 114 4.64 -3.85 -15.38
N CYS A 115 4.47 -4.70 -14.38
CA CYS A 115 4.42 -6.15 -14.52
C CYS A 115 2.98 -6.62 -14.30
N TYR A 116 2.51 -7.47 -15.19
CA TYR A 116 1.19 -8.08 -15.10
C TYR A 116 1.33 -9.57 -14.84
N GLN A 117 0.43 -10.11 -14.04
CA GLN A 117 0.25 -11.54 -13.82
C GLN A 117 -1.24 -11.84 -13.96
N THR A 118 -1.59 -12.67 -14.95
CA THR A 118 -2.98 -12.98 -15.27
C THR A 118 -3.19 -14.48 -15.15
N LEU A 119 -4.22 -14.87 -14.41
CA LEU A 119 -4.60 -16.26 -14.22
C LEU A 119 -6.11 -16.44 -14.30
N THR A 120 -6.51 -17.66 -14.62
CA THR A 120 -7.91 -18.11 -14.58
C THR A 120 -8.10 -18.98 -13.34
N ILE A 121 -9.00 -18.57 -12.46
CA ILE A 121 -9.42 -19.34 -11.29
C ILE A 121 -10.85 -19.76 -11.54
N LYS A 122 -11.06 -21.06 -11.77
CA LYS A 122 -12.40 -21.59 -12.03
C LYS A 122 -13.29 -21.41 -10.81
N GLY A 123 -14.51 -20.97 -11.04
CA GLY A 123 -15.54 -20.89 -10.02
C GLY A 123 -15.62 -19.55 -9.28
N LEU A 124 -14.93 -18.52 -9.77
CA LEU A 124 -15.11 -17.17 -9.23
C LEU A 124 -16.40 -16.54 -9.76
N GLU A 125 -16.77 -16.82 -11.01
CA GLU A 125 -17.99 -16.32 -11.63
C GLU A 125 -19.25 -16.97 -11.03
N ASP A 126 -19.21 -18.29 -10.85
CA ASP A 126 -20.32 -19.06 -10.26
C ASP A 126 -20.34 -19.08 -8.72
N ARG A 127 -19.32 -18.46 -8.09
CA ARG A 127 -19.14 -18.32 -6.63
C ARG A 127 -18.95 -19.64 -5.88
N THR A 128 -18.42 -20.66 -6.54
CA THR A 128 -17.95 -21.89 -5.89
C THR A 128 -16.53 -21.73 -5.29
N CYS A 129 -15.81 -20.69 -5.72
CA CYS A 129 -14.51 -20.28 -5.21
C CYS A 129 -14.51 -18.77 -4.90
N PHE A 130 -13.75 -18.36 -3.87
CA PHE A 130 -13.46 -16.96 -3.59
C PHE A 130 -11.96 -16.69 -3.69
N TYR A 131 -11.63 -15.54 -4.26
CA TYR A 131 -10.29 -15.00 -4.35
C TYR A 131 -10.16 -13.83 -3.36
N SER A 132 -9.02 -13.77 -2.68
CA SER A 132 -8.59 -12.61 -1.91
C SER A 132 -7.12 -12.33 -2.14
N SER A 133 -6.75 -11.06 -2.21
CA SER A 133 -5.35 -10.66 -2.30
C SER A 133 -4.62 -10.91 -0.98
N ALA A 134 -3.38 -11.40 -1.05
CA ALA A 134 -2.57 -11.72 0.12
C ALA A 134 -1.26 -10.93 0.14
N ALA A 135 -0.68 -10.79 1.33
CA ALA A 135 0.56 -10.05 1.51
C ALA A 135 1.69 -10.65 0.65
N SER A 136 2.26 -9.82 -0.22
CA SER A 136 3.26 -10.23 -1.19
C SER A 136 4.54 -9.40 -1.03
N PRO A 137 5.32 -9.64 0.05
CA PRO A 137 6.51 -8.83 0.37
C PRO A 137 7.65 -8.99 -0.65
N ASN A 138 7.56 -10.01 -1.52
CA ASN A 138 8.50 -10.27 -2.62
C ASN A 138 7.91 -9.91 -4.00
N CYS A 139 6.84 -9.12 -4.03
CA CYS A 139 6.31 -8.48 -5.24
C CYS A 139 6.92 -7.08 -5.42
N GLY A 140 6.53 -6.33 -6.45
CA GLY A 140 6.96 -4.95 -6.65
C GLY A 140 6.27 -3.97 -5.71
N PHE A 141 5.94 -2.80 -6.24
CA PHE A 141 5.14 -1.77 -5.60
C PHE A 141 3.70 -1.82 -6.09
N ASP A 142 2.78 -1.55 -5.18
CA ASP A 142 1.37 -1.38 -5.52
C ASP A 142 1.24 -0.16 -6.47
N PRO A 143 0.62 -0.30 -7.65
CA PRO A 143 0.47 0.81 -8.59
C PRO A 143 -0.38 1.96 -8.03
N ASN A 144 -1.22 1.71 -7.03
CA ASN A 144 -2.05 2.74 -6.38
C ASN A 144 -1.32 3.40 -5.20
N ASP A 145 -0.27 2.77 -4.67
CA ASP A 145 0.57 3.30 -3.59
C ASP A 145 2.02 2.83 -3.76
N LEU A 146 2.84 3.67 -4.39
CA LEU A 146 4.24 3.37 -4.67
C LEU A 146 5.15 3.29 -3.42
N ALA A 147 4.64 3.65 -2.23
CA ALA A 147 5.35 3.44 -0.98
C ALA A 147 5.15 2.02 -0.42
N LYS A 148 4.11 1.32 -0.87
CA LYS A 148 3.70 0.01 -0.37
C LYS A 148 4.20 -1.11 -1.28
N ARG A 149 4.72 -2.17 -0.67
CA ARG A 149 5.05 -3.43 -1.38
C ARG A 149 3.78 -4.22 -1.66
N GLY A 150 3.71 -4.83 -2.83
CA GLY A 150 2.59 -5.67 -3.23
C GLY A 150 2.13 -5.40 -4.66
N TYR A 151 0.84 -5.58 -4.87
CA TYR A 151 0.19 -5.44 -6.16
C TYR A 151 -1.24 -4.96 -5.96
N SER A 152 -1.83 -4.41 -7.03
CA SER A 152 -3.27 -4.21 -7.15
C SER A 152 -3.82 -5.27 -8.10
N ASP A 153 -5.08 -5.64 -7.95
CA ASP A 153 -5.74 -6.61 -8.81
C ASP A 153 -7.09 -6.13 -9.34
N SER A 154 -7.53 -6.76 -10.42
CA SER A 154 -8.87 -6.63 -10.97
C SER A 154 -9.39 -8.01 -11.39
N ARG A 155 -10.72 -8.15 -11.40
CA ARG A 155 -11.41 -9.40 -11.74
C ARG A 155 -12.45 -9.18 -12.83
N HIS A 156 -12.49 -10.10 -13.79
CA HIS A 156 -13.54 -10.20 -14.80
C HIS A 156 -13.89 -11.68 -15.02
N GLY A 157 -15.08 -12.09 -14.57
CA GLY A 157 -15.47 -13.51 -14.51
C GLY A 157 -14.47 -14.32 -13.68
N ASP A 158 -14.01 -15.43 -14.25
CA ASP A 158 -12.97 -16.31 -13.68
C ASP A 158 -11.53 -15.79 -13.85
N VAL A 159 -11.33 -14.65 -14.51
CA VAL A 159 -9.99 -14.10 -14.78
C VAL A 159 -9.62 -13.05 -13.75
N VAL A 160 -8.46 -13.23 -13.12
CA VAL A 160 -7.82 -12.26 -12.22
C VAL A 160 -6.58 -11.72 -12.91
N THR A 161 -6.44 -10.39 -12.92
CA THR A 161 -5.22 -9.71 -13.37
C THR A 161 -4.62 -8.91 -12.24
N MET A 162 -3.39 -9.25 -11.87
CA MET A 162 -2.59 -8.62 -10.84
C MET A 162 -1.55 -7.71 -11.50
N VAL A 163 -1.30 -6.55 -10.91
CA VAL A 163 -0.42 -5.51 -11.45
C VAL A 163 0.51 -4.98 -10.37
N THR A 164 1.80 -4.92 -10.66
CA THR A 164 2.82 -4.35 -9.79
C THR A 164 3.81 -3.52 -10.60
N ILE A 165 4.54 -2.62 -9.94
CA ILE A 165 5.57 -1.81 -10.58
C ILE A 165 6.93 -2.15 -9.97
N ILE A 166 7.95 -2.32 -10.81
CA ILE A 166 9.35 -2.48 -10.39
C ILE A 166 10.22 -1.43 -11.07
N ALA A 167 11.38 -1.15 -10.49
CA ALA A 167 12.33 -0.18 -11.03
C ALA A 167 13.57 -0.89 -11.60
N HIS A 168 13.95 -0.52 -12.82
CA HIS A 168 15.19 -0.92 -13.47
C HIS A 168 16.17 0.25 -13.48
N ILE A 169 17.26 0.12 -12.73
CA ILE A 169 18.33 1.10 -12.64
C ILE A 169 19.32 0.82 -13.76
N LYS A 170 19.29 1.65 -14.80
CA LYS A 170 20.07 1.42 -16.03
C LYS A 170 21.48 1.95 -15.92
N SER A 171 21.63 3.22 -15.58
CA SER A 171 22.94 3.88 -15.50
C SER A 171 22.95 5.03 -14.50
N ASP A 172 24.14 5.46 -14.09
CA ASP A 172 24.30 6.77 -13.45
C ASP A 172 24.38 7.91 -14.49
N MET A 173 24.51 9.15 -14.00
CA MET A 173 24.63 10.34 -14.83
C MET A 173 25.94 10.43 -15.63
N SER A 174 26.96 9.62 -15.30
CA SER A 174 28.20 9.51 -16.07
C SER A 174 28.12 8.48 -17.20
N GLY A 175 27.01 7.74 -17.29
CA GLY A 175 26.80 6.69 -18.28
C GLY A 175 27.31 5.31 -17.86
N ARG A 176 27.77 5.14 -16.61
CA ARG A 176 28.16 3.81 -16.09
C ARG A 176 26.90 2.95 -15.97
N ASN A 177 26.92 1.77 -16.58
CA ASN A 177 25.81 0.81 -16.52
C ASN A 177 25.79 0.07 -15.18
N TYR A 178 24.60 -0.09 -14.61
CA TYR A 178 24.38 -0.84 -13.37
C TYR A 178 23.57 -2.13 -13.58
N ASP A 179 22.57 -2.10 -14.48
CA ASP A 179 21.61 -3.19 -14.70
C ASP A 179 21.11 -3.83 -13.39
N ARG A 180 20.52 -3.00 -12.53
CA ARG A 180 20.00 -3.42 -11.22
C ARG A 180 18.49 -3.29 -11.16
N TRP A 181 17.82 -4.22 -10.50
CA TRP A 181 16.37 -4.23 -10.38
C TRP A 181 15.97 -4.09 -8.91
N TYR A 182 14.96 -3.26 -8.66
CA TYR A 182 14.40 -3.08 -7.33
C TYR A 182 12.88 -3.23 -7.37
N PRO A 183 12.27 -4.02 -6.47
CA PRO A 183 12.91 -4.83 -5.43
C PRO A 183 13.57 -6.12 -5.95
N CYS A 184 13.13 -6.63 -7.11
CA CYS A 184 13.67 -7.82 -7.75
C CYS A 184 13.45 -7.74 -9.27
N LYS A 185 14.02 -8.69 -10.02
CA LYS A 185 13.77 -8.81 -11.47
C LYS A 185 12.33 -9.25 -11.74
N PRO A 186 11.79 -9.00 -12.94
CA PRO A 186 10.46 -9.47 -13.30
C PRO A 186 10.27 -10.98 -13.11
N SER A 187 11.28 -11.80 -13.44
CA SER A 187 11.25 -13.26 -13.29
C SER A 187 11.14 -13.73 -11.84
N ASP A 188 11.53 -12.90 -10.89
CA ASP A 188 11.68 -13.28 -9.49
C ASP A 188 10.52 -12.75 -8.62
N LEU A 189 9.59 -12.01 -9.23
CA LEU A 189 8.40 -11.50 -8.56
C LEU A 189 7.55 -12.64 -8.02
N LYS A 190 7.10 -12.51 -6.77
CA LYS A 190 6.21 -13.48 -6.12
C LYS A 190 4.87 -12.85 -5.77
N TRP A 191 3.80 -13.45 -6.26
CA TRP A 191 2.42 -12.98 -6.10
C TRP A 191 1.65 -13.97 -5.24
N ASN A 192 1.33 -13.58 -4.01
CA ASN A 192 0.57 -14.39 -3.09
C ASN A 192 -0.90 -13.98 -3.14
N TYR A 193 -1.79 -14.96 -3.25
CA TYR A 193 -3.23 -14.76 -3.11
C TYR A 193 -3.86 -15.95 -2.40
N ASP A 194 -5.02 -15.74 -1.81
CA ASP A 194 -5.77 -16.76 -1.08
C ASP A 194 -6.97 -17.24 -1.91
N LEU A 195 -7.19 -18.55 -1.90
CA LEU A 195 -8.39 -19.19 -2.43
C LEU A 195 -9.21 -19.80 -1.31
N ILE A 196 -10.52 -19.63 -1.39
CA ILE A 196 -11.49 -20.26 -0.50
C ILE A 196 -12.45 -21.06 -1.37
N ASN A 197 -12.34 -22.37 -1.34
CA ASN A 197 -13.27 -23.26 -2.03
C ASN A 197 -14.42 -23.59 -1.09
N LEU A 198 -15.66 -23.42 -1.56
CA LEU A 198 -16.82 -23.99 -0.88
C LEU A 198 -16.94 -25.45 -1.31
N GLN A 199 -16.83 -26.37 -0.34
CA GLN A 199 -17.15 -27.78 -0.54
C GLN A 199 -18.66 -28.00 -0.50
#